data_AF-A0A8J4DW27-F1
#
_entry.id   AF-A0A8J4DW27-F1
#
_cell.length_a   1.000
_cell.length_b   1.000
_cell.length_c   1.000
_cell.angle_alpha   90.00
_cell.angle_beta   90.00
_cell.angle_gamma   90.00
#
_symmetry.space_group_name_H-M   'P 1'
#
loop_
_entity.id
_entity.type
_entity.pdbx_description
1 polymer ?
#
loop_
_entity_poly.entity_id
_entity_poly.type
_entity_poly.pdbx_seq_one_letter_code
_entity_poly.pdbx_strand_id
1 'polypeptide(L)'
;MRRAVALRLAAGGAAAFAGAGVVLALQVPNAFAADNLSIGAGADGSSKAGGTSYGNVIDGNTGTYWAPSGSTGSVSVKWSSATTVSSAVIKESPGGGSIGAWRVLNHDSGAVLASGSGSPGNVSFSSTSLKKVTFEITSASSAPRIAEFETYAGGSSNPTSGPTAGPTTSPTKSPTPGPSNGSGTPTGQWPTSAGSVSVSGVISVSGTFDGGMKTYCCAGDGSGSESQDPIFKLANGATLKNVILGSPAGDGVHCEGTCTLQNVWWNDVGEDAATFKDTSGGTSYVIGGGARSAGDKIFQHNGKGTVKITGFYAKTGGKLYRACGNCSSSYQRHVIVDNVLLDGVGMVAGINSNWGDTATLTRITTSTGKTVCGKYQGVPKGSEPTYLGEGWNDANCKVTRSDVTYR
;
A
#
# COMPACT_ATOMS: atom_id res chain seq x y z
N MET A 1 -70.25 17.03 53.78
CA MET A 1 -69.95 15.85 52.93
C MET A 1 -68.45 15.62 52.86
N ARG A 2 -68.03 14.40 52.53
CA ARG A 2 -66.75 13.74 52.85
C ARG A 2 -65.51 14.29 52.09
N ARG A 3 -64.34 13.97 52.68
CA ARG A 3 -62.92 14.10 52.24
C ARG A 3 -62.63 13.72 50.77
N ALA A 4 -61.54 14.25 50.19
CA ALA A 4 -60.36 13.47 49.76
C ALA A 4 -59.20 14.35 49.21
N VAL A 5 -58.00 13.80 49.37
CA VAL A 5 -56.62 14.28 49.15
C VAL A 5 -56.15 13.99 47.71
N ALA A 6 -55.21 14.77 47.13
CA ALA A 6 -53.98 14.22 46.52
C ALA A 6 -53.04 15.27 45.91
N LEU A 7 -51.76 14.97 46.12
CA LEU A 7 -50.50 15.64 45.80
C LEU A 7 -50.00 15.26 44.39
N ARG A 8 -48.93 15.94 43.93
CA ARG A 8 -47.89 15.54 42.92
C ARG A 8 -48.07 16.19 41.54
N LEU A 9 -47.04 16.59 40.78
CA LEU A 9 -45.57 16.52 40.90
C LEU A 9 -45.00 17.67 40.03
N ALA A 10 -43.88 18.27 40.42
CA ALA A 10 -43.17 19.28 39.62
C ALA A 10 -42.52 18.63 38.37
N ALA A 11 -42.72 19.23 37.20
CA ALA A 11 -42.00 18.91 35.97
C ALA A 11 -40.74 19.77 35.89
N GLY A 12 -39.57 19.12 35.79
CA GLY A 12 -38.29 19.74 35.52
C GLY A 12 -37.55 18.96 34.42
N GLY A 13 -36.87 19.69 33.54
CA GLY A 13 -35.99 19.17 32.48
C GLY A 13 -36.64 19.22 31.09
N ALA A 14 -35.98 19.68 30.03
CA ALA A 14 -34.57 19.92 29.80
C ALA A 14 -34.38 21.02 28.73
N ALA A 15 -33.37 21.86 28.91
CA ALA A 15 -32.90 22.81 27.91
C ALA A 15 -32.04 22.07 26.87
N ALA A 16 -32.41 22.20 25.60
CA ALA A 16 -31.64 21.69 24.48
C ALA A 16 -30.50 22.65 24.13
N PHE A 17 -29.24 22.19 24.24
CA PHE A 17 -28.09 22.86 23.65
C PHE A 17 -27.86 22.31 22.23
N ALA A 18 -28.07 23.15 21.23
CA ALA A 18 -27.68 22.88 19.85
C ALA A 18 -26.19 23.20 19.67
N GLY A 19 -25.35 22.15 19.64
CA GLY A 19 -23.94 22.26 19.29
C GLY A 19 -23.75 22.09 17.78
N ALA A 20 -23.48 23.17 17.07
CA ALA A 20 -23.03 23.13 15.67
C ALA A 20 -21.58 22.67 15.61
N GLY A 21 -21.37 21.38 15.31
CA GLY A 21 -20.05 20.83 15.03
C GLY A 21 -19.60 21.16 13.61
N VAL A 22 -18.75 22.19 13.47
CA VAL A 22 -18.00 22.44 12.25
C VAL A 22 -16.92 21.37 12.12
N VAL A 23 -17.12 20.40 11.22
CA VAL A 23 -16.09 19.42 10.86
C VAL A 23 -15.16 20.07 9.85
N LEU A 24 -14.01 20.55 10.32
CA LEU A 24 -12.90 20.98 9.47
C LEU A 24 -12.27 19.73 8.85
N ALA A 25 -12.62 19.41 7.61
CA ALA A 25 -11.99 18.34 6.85
C ALA A 25 -10.55 18.74 6.50
N LEU A 26 -9.57 18.29 7.31
CA LEU A 26 -8.18 18.31 6.90
C LEU A 26 -8.00 17.33 5.73
N GLN A 27 -7.65 17.88 4.56
CA GLN A 27 -7.09 17.10 3.46
C GLN A 27 -5.75 16.51 3.92
N VAL A 28 -5.67 15.18 4.06
CA VAL A 28 -4.40 14.47 4.27
C VAL A 28 -4.04 13.72 2.97
N PRO A 29 -2.86 13.95 2.40
CA PRO A 29 -2.37 13.20 1.25
C PRO A 29 -1.86 11.82 1.70
N ASN A 30 -2.58 10.73 1.36
CA ASN A 30 -2.19 9.37 1.71
C ASN A 30 -1.12 8.80 0.74
N ALA A 31 0.16 9.00 1.08
CA ALA A 31 1.26 8.15 0.62
C ALA A 31 1.33 6.87 1.50
N PHE A 32 1.45 5.69 0.90
CA PHE A 32 1.59 4.42 1.63
C PHE A 32 2.93 4.38 2.39
N ALA A 33 2.92 3.99 3.67
CA ALA A 33 4.14 3.78 4.45
C ALA A 33 4.89 2.54 3.93
N ALA A 34 6.09 2.73 3.39
CA ALA A 34 7.02 1.64 3.06
C ALA A 34 7.51 0.94 4.36
N ASP A 35 8.09 -0.27 4.27
CA ASP A 35 8.69 -0.96 5.43
C ASP A 35 9.85 -0.14 6.00
N ASN A 36 9.75 0.28 7.26
CA ASN A 36 10.83 1.02 7.92
C ASN A 36 12.03 0.09 8.21
N LEU A 37 13.06 0.20 7.37
CA LEU A 37 14.29 -0.59 7.44
C LEU A 37 15.21 -0.20 8.60
N SER A 38 14.90 0.86 9.34
CA SER A 38 15.67 1.23 10.53
C SER A 38 15.27 0.40 11.75
N ILE A 39 14.06 -0.15 11.81
CA ILE A 39 13.61 -0.99 12.93
C ILE A 39 14.45 -2.27 12.98
N GLY A 40 15.11 -2.49 14.12
CA GLY A 40 16.01 -3.63 14.34
C GLY A 40 17.41 -3.48 13.74
N ALA A 41 17.73 -2.33 13.14
CA ALA A 41 19.09 -1.98 12.73
C ALA A 41 19.97 -1.60 13.95
N GLY A 42 21.23 -1.27 13.69
CA GLY A 42 22.07 -0.59 14.67
C GLY A 42 22.00 0.93 14.50
N ALA A 43 22.35 1.68 15.55
CA ALA A 43 22.50 3.13 15.49
C ALA A 43 23.77 3.62 16.18
N ASP A 44 24.38 4.69 15.65
CA ASP A 44 25.48 5.44 16.27
C ASP A 44 25.49 6.90 15.76
N GLY A 45 26.46 7.71 16.18
CA GLY A 45 26.53 9.12 15.81
C GLY A 45 27.76 9.84 16.33
N SER A 46 27.84 11.15 16.09
CA SER A 46 29.02 11.96 16.46
C SER A 46 29.07 12.32 17.94
N SER A 47 27.96 12.78 18.52
CA SER A 47 27.85 13.23 19.91
C SER A 47 26.44 13.02 20.44
N LYS A 48 26.29 13.08 21.77
CA LYS A 48 25.03 12.78 22.43
C LYS A 48 24.87 13.58 23.73
N ALA A 49 23.74 14.25 23.89
CA ALA A 49 23.38 14.91 25.16
C ALA A 49 23.09 13.89 26.28
N GLY A 50 23.01 14.35 27.54
CA GLY A 50 22.60 13.51 28.65
C GLY A 50 21.15 13.04 28.53
N GLY A 51 20.84 11.81 28.95
CA GLY A 51 19.46 11.28 29.00
C GLY A 51 18.87 10.83 27.66
N THR A 52 19.65 10.81 26.59
CA THR A 52 19.23 10.37 25.25
C THR A 52 20.07 9.18 24.75
N SER A 53 19.68 8.49 23.68
CA SER A 53 20.39 7.34 23.07
C SER A 53 20.36 7.42 21.54
N TYR A 54 21.38 6.88 20.85
CA TYR A 54 21.33 6.71 19.41
C TYR A 54 20.23 5.71 19.00
N GLY A 55 20.02 4.66 19.81
CA GLY A 55 18.99 3.64 19.53
C GLY A 55 17.56 4.18 19.53
N ASN A 56 17.33 5.36 20.10
CA ASN A 56 16.01 5.97 20.14
C ASN A 56 15.51 6.37 18.74
N VAL A 57 16.39 6.57 17.76
CA VAL A 57 15.95 6.96 16.40
C VAL A 57 15.47 5.78 15.54
N ILE A 58 15.49 4.56 16.09
CA ILE A 58 15.20 3.32 15.37
C ILE A 58 14.30 2.37 16.17
N ASP A 59 13.72 2.83 17.28
CA ASP A 59 12.91 2.00 18.18
C ASP A 59 11.41 2.06 17.83
N GLY A 60 11.01 2.94 16.91
CA GLY A 60 9.62 3.14 16.51
C GLY A 60 8.77 3.87 17.56
N ASN A 61 9.41 4.47 18.56
CA ASN A 61 8.76 5.22 19.64
C ASN A 61 9.08 6.71 19.54
N THR A 62 8.14 7.48 19.00
CA THR A 62 8.27 8.95 18.87
C THR A 62 8.32 9.71 20.22
N GLY A 63 8.16 9.03 21.35
CA GLY A 63 8.33 9.58 22.70
C GLY A 63 9.76 9.58 23.21
N THR A 64 10.68 8.83 22.60
CA THR A 64 12.12 8.89 22.87
C THR A 64 12.80 9.72 21.77
N TYR A 65 14.06 10.14 21.98
CA TYR A 65 14.81 10.87 20.97
C TYR A 65 16.32 10.74 21.13
N TRP A 66 17.05 10.93 20.04
CA TRP A 66 18.46 11.33 20.02
C TRP A 66 18.60 12.87 20.03
N ALA A 67 19.58 13.42 20.73
CA ALA A 67 19.99 14.82 20.59
C ALA A 67 21.52 14.96 20.63
N PRO A 68 22.13 15.78 19.76
CA PRO A 68 23.56 16.08 19.83
C PRO A 68 23.89 16.94 21.07
N SER A 69 25.17 17.00 21.43
CA SER A 69 25.63 17.81 22.58
C SER A 69 25.59 19.33 22.33
N GLY A 70 25.36 19.78 21.10
CA GLY A 70 25.33 21.18 20.69
C GLY A 70 24.35 21.39 19.53
N SER A 71 24.43 22.52 18.82
CA SER A 71 23.53 22.85 17.71
C SER A 71 23.78 22.06 16.41
N THR A 72 24.83 21.25 16.36
CA THR A 72 25.18 20.41 15.21
C THR A 72 25.55 19.00 15.68
N GLY A 73 25.41 18.03 14.79
CA GLY A 73 25.80 16.66 15.05
C GLY A 73 25.17 15.70 14.06
N SER A 74 25.51 14.43 14.17
CA SER A 74 25.00 13.39 13.28
C SER A 74 24.55 12.14 14.02
N VAL A 75 23.55 11.48 13.45
CA VAL A 75 23.05 10.17 13.85
C VAL A 75 22.91 9.29 12.61
N SER A 76 23.18 8.00 12.76
CA SER A 76 23.23 7.05 11.66
C SER A 76 22.42 5.80 11.96
N VAL A 77 21.86 5.22 10.90
CA VAL A 77 21.33 3.86 10.87
C VAL A 77 22.36 2.97 10.18
N LYS A 78 22.66 1.81 10.76
CA LYS A 78 23.65 0.85 10.22
C LYS A 78 23.14 -0.58 10.23
N TRP A 79 23.56 -1.33 9.22
CA TRP A 79 23.19 -2.73 9.02
C TRP A 79 24.43 -3.62 8.97
N SER A 80 24.27 -4.90 9.29
CA SER A 80 25.35 -5.89 9.24
C SER A 80 25.82 -6.20 7.81
N SER A 81 24.96 -5.95 6.82
CA SER A 81 25.24 -6.08 5.39
C SER A 81 24.74 -4.85 4.64
N ALA A 82 25.11 -4.72 3.36
CA ALA A 82 24.70 -3.56 2.57
C ALA A 82 23.17 -3.60 2.35
N THR A 83 22.48 -2.58 2.82
CA THR A 83 21.04 -2.39 2.69
C THR A 83 20.79 -1.33 1.62
N THR A 84 19.82 -1.59 0.76
CA THR A 84 19.43 -0.63 -0.29
C THR A 84 18.34 0.27 0.26
N VAL A 85 18.60 1.58 0.27
CA VAL A 85 17.69 2.63 0.72
C VAL A 85 17.57 3.71 -0.35
N SER A 86 16.42 4.36 -0.46
CA SER A 86 16.19 5.48 -1.40
C SER A 86 15.43 6.63 -0.77
N SER A 87 14.97 6.48 0.47
CA SER A 87 14.36 7.56 1.20
C SER A 87 14.56 7.39 2.70
N ALA A 88 14.36 8.50 3.40
CA ALA A 88 14.34 8.58 4.84
C ALA A 88 13.18 9.46 5.31
N VAL A 89 12.66 9.19 6.50
CA VAL A 89 11.76 10.10 7.21
C VAL A 89 12.43 10.47 8.53
N ILE A 90 12.65 11.77 8.72
CA ILE A 90 13.24 12.33 9.93
C ILE A 90 12.11 12.94 10.75
N LYS A 91 11.82 12.35 11.91
CA LYS A 91 10.81 12.87 12.83
C LYS A 91 11.51 13.62 13.96
N GLU A 92 11.16 14.89 14.13
CA GLU A 92 11.67 15.71 15.24
C GLU A 92 10.80 15.52 16.49
N SER A 93 11.43 15.59 17.67
CA SER A 93 10.73 15.60 18.96
C SER A 93 10.60 17.04 19.48
N PRO A 94 9.47 17.42 20.10
CA PRO A 94 9.31 18.75 20.69
C PRO A 94 10.39 19.11 21.74
N GLY A 95 10.66 20.41 21.88
CA GLY A 95 11.56 20.95 22.91
C GLY A 95 13.06 20.91 22.56
N GLY A 96 13.41 20.63 21.30
CA GLY A 96 14.76 20.82 20.75
C GLY A 96 14.91 22.14 19.98
N GLY A 97 16.14 22.44 19.57
CA GLY A 97 16.44 23.55 18.66
C GLY A 97 15.95 23.32 17.24
N SER A 98 15.62 24.39 16.54
CA SER A 98 15.14 24.34 15.16
C SER A 98 16.30 24.10 14.19
N ILE A 99 16.20 23.06 13.36
CA ILE A 99 17.20 22.74 12.34
C ILE A 99 17.20 23.83 11.26
N GLY A 100 18.38 24.41 11.01
CA GLY A 100 18.61 25.40 9.94
C GLY A 100 19.06 24.74 8.64
N ALA A 101 20.00 23.79 8.71
CA ALA A 101 20.53 23.08 7.54
C ALA A 101 20.99 21.66 7.89
N TRP A 102 20.85 20.74 6.94
CA TRP A 102 21.13 19.32 7.13
C TRP A 102 21.54 18.62 5.82
N ARG A 103 22.13 17.43 5.95
CA ARG A 103 22.41 16.52 4.83
C ARG A 103 22.28 15.06 5.25
N VAL A 104 21.90 14.21 4.28
CA VAL A 104 21.93 12.75 4.37
C VAL A 104 23.13 12.25 3.58
N LEU A 105 23.95 11.40 4.19
CA LEU A 105 25.20 10.92 3.62
C LEU A 105 25.22 9.40 3.53
N ASN A 106 25.91 8.87 2.51
CA ASN A 106 26.53 7.58 2.62
C ASN A 106 27.73 7.73 3.57
N HIS A 107 27.69 7.06 4.73
CA HIS A 107 28.71 7.25 5.76
C HIS A 107 30.10 6.78 5.32
N ASP A 108 30.16 5.70 4.54
CA ASP A 108 31.41 5.06 4.16
C ASP A 108 32.15 5.87 3.08
N SER A 109 31.41 6.48 2.15
CA SER A 109 31.99 7.26 1.04
C SER A 109 32.00 8.77 1.25
N GLY A 110 31.22 9.28 2.21
CA GLY A 110 30.99 10.71 2.40
C GLY A 110 30.11 11.35 1.32
N ALA A 111 29.55 10.56 0.39
CA ALA A 111 28.69 11.07 -0.67
C ALA A 111 27.39 11.65 -0.09
N VAL A 112 27.06 12.88 -0.49
CA VAL A 112 25.79 13.52 -0.11
C VAL A 112 24.66 12.92 -0.95
N LEU A 113 23.74 12.21 -0.29
CA LEU A 113 22.57 11.63 -0.93
C LEU A 113 21.45 12.66 -1.06
N ALA A 114 21.30 13.52 -0.05
CA ALA A 114 20.36 14.64 -0.05
C ALA A 114 20.85 15.74 0.90
N SER A 115 20.37 16.96 0.71
CA SER A 115 20.58 18.08 1.65
C SER A 115 19.38 19.01 1.64
N GLY A 116 19.26 19.82 2.68
CA GLY A 116 18.17 20.76 2.80
C GLY A 116 18.36 21.77 3.93
N SER A 117 17.40 22.67 4.04
CA SER A 117 17.29 23.67 5.10
C SER A 117 15.94 23.55 5.81
N GLY A 118 15.88 23.92 7.08
CA GLY A 118 14.67 23.78 7.89
C GLY A 118 14.38 22.33 8.32
N SER A 119 13.13 22.06 8.69
CA SER A 119 12.67 20.74 9.12
C SER A 119 12.76 19.72 7.96
N PRO A 120 13.42 18.56 8.13
CA PRO A 120 13.68 17.63 7.02
C PRO A 120 12.45 16.84 6.54
N GLY A 121 11.58 16.41 7.47
CA GLY A 121 10.41 15.58 7.17
C GLY A 121 10.73 14.35 6.31
N ASN A 122 10.19 14.29 5.10
CA ASN A 122 10.42 13.22 4.13
C ASN A 122 11.58 13.58 3.18
N VAL A 123 12.62 12.75 3.16
CA VAL A 123 13.82 12.94 2.33
C VAL A 123 13.92 11.82 1.31
N SER A 124 14.01 12.15 0.03
CA SER A 124 14.19 11.18 -1.05
C SER A 124 15.55 11.37 -1.72
N PHE A 125 16.18 10.27 -2.15
CA PHE A 125 17.48 10.28 -2.80
C PHE A 125 17.62 9.08 -3.74
N SER A 126 18.63 9.10 -4.61
CA SER A 126 18.91 7.97 -5.51
C SER A 126 19.12 6.69 -4.70
N SER A 127 18.47 5.59 -5.14
CA SER A 127 18.62 4.27 -4.52
C SER A 127 20.09 3.92 -4.35
N THR A 128 20.52 3.76 -3.10
CA THR A 128 21.91 3.56 -2.72
C THR A 128 22.02 2.32 -1.84
N SER A 129 22.91 1.41 -2.21
CA SER A 129 23.29 0.28 -1.36
C SER A 129 24.46 0.69 -0.48
N LEU A 130 24.26 0.64 0.84
CA LEU A 130 25.22 1.11 1.83
C LEU A 130 25.09 0.30 3.12
N LYS A 131 26.13 0.23 3.94
CA LYS A 131 26.04 -0.39 5.27
C LYS A 131 25.61 0.61 6.34
N LYS A 132 25.76 1.91 6.08
CA LYS A 132 25.48 2.95 7.05
C LYS A 132 25.10 4.28 6.37
N VAL A 133 23.94 4.81 6.76
CA VAL A 133 23.43 6.10 6.29
C VAL A 133 23.43 7.08 7.46
N THR A 134 23.89 8.31 7.22
CA THR A 134 24.04 9.34 8.25
C THR A 134 23.13 10.52 7.96
N PHE A 135 22.35 10.95 8.94
CA PHE A 135 21.71 12.26 8.95
C PHE A 135 22.58 13.22 9.75
N GLU A 136 23.02 14.30 9.12
CA GLU A 136 23.90 15.30 9.71
C GLU A 136 23.22 16.67 9.74
N ILE A 137 23.15 17.25 10.92
CA ILE A 137 22.69 18.61 11.17
C ILE A 137 23.91 19.54 11.10
N THR A 138 23.90 20.45 10.14
CA THR A 138 25.01 21.38 9.88
C THR A 138 24.74 22.78 10.44
N SER A 139 23.49 23.12 10.74
CA SER A 139 23.14 24.29 11.56
C SER A 139 21.80 24.10 12.27
N ALA A 140 21.67 24.64 13.49
CA ALA A 140 20.42 24.75 14.23
C ALA A 140 20.51 25.88 15.28
N SER A 141 19.37 26.33 15.81
CA SER A 141 19.33 27.39 16.84
C SER A 141 19.82 26.93 18.22
N SER A 142 19.70 25.64 18.52
CA SER A 142 20.24 24.93 19.70
C SER A 142 20.22 23.43 19.41
N ALA A 143 20.47 22.55 20.39
CA ALA A 143 20.49 21.10 20.17
C ALA A 143 19.13 20.55 19.71
N PRO A 144 19.01 20.03 18.47
CA PRO A 144 17.75 19.47 17.98
C PRO A 144 17.47 18.10 18.61
N ARG A 145 16.22 17.64 18.54
CA ARG A 145 15.83 16.32 19.02
C ARG A 145 15.25 15.52 17.86
N ILE A 146 15.87 14.40 17.52
CA ILE A 146 15.39 13.48 16.48
C ILE A 146 14.74 12.30 17.17
N ALA A 147 13.42 12.18 17.00
CA ALA A 147 12.64 11.05 17.49
C ALA A 147 12.86 9.81 16.63
N GLU A 148 12.79 9.92 15.31
CA GLU A 148 12.98 8.78 14.40
C GLU A 148 13.85 9.17 13.20
N PHE A 149 14.68 8.21 12.76
CA PHE A 149 15.36 8.20 11.49
C PHE A 149 14.94 6.92 10.77
N GLU A 150 13.79 7.00 10.12
CA GLU A 150 13.20 5.91 9.37
C GLU A 150 13.84 5.85 7.99
N THR A 151 14.11 4.64 7.48
CA THR A 151 14.73 4.47 6.17
C THR A 151 13.93 3.46 5.36
N TYR A 152 13.84 3.69 4.05
CA TYR A 152 12.97 2.89 3.20
C TYR A 152 13.64 2.58 1.87
N ALA A 153 13.33 1.40 1.34
CA ALA A 153 13.65 1.04 -0.04
C ALA A 153 12.54 1.50 -0.99
N GLY A 154 12.91 2.15 -2.08
CA GLY A 154 12.02 2.58 -3.16
C GLY A 154 12.70 2.41 -4.51
N GLY A 155 11.93 1.96 -5.50
CA GLY A 155 12.42 1.52 -6.81
C GLY A 155 13.07 2.60 -7.67
N SER A 156 14.22 2.24 -8.25
CA SER A 156 15.24 3.06 -8.92
C SER A 156 14.82 3.84 -10.18
N SER A 157 15.36 5.05 -10.33
CA SER A 157 16.36 5.31 -11.40
C SER A 157 17.39 6.34 -10.90
N ASN A 158 18.69 6.03 -11.02
CA ASN A 158 19.79 6.99 -10.78
C ASN A 158 20.43 7.36 -12.14
N PRO A 159 20.66 8.65 -12.43
CA PRO A 159 21.61 9.08 -13.46
C PRO A 159 22.99 9.31 -12.83
N THR A 160 24.10 8.81 -13.40
CA THR A 160 25.43 9.37 -13.08
C THR A 160 26.42 9.22 -14.26
N SER A 161 26.73 10.38 -14.85
CA SER A 161 28.02 10.94 -15.34
C SER A 161 28.95 10.20 -16.33
N GLY A 162 29.35 10.89 -17.42
CA GLY A 162 30.32 10.49 -18.48
C GLY A 162 31.81 10.60 -18.09
N PRO A 163 32.81 10.79 -18.99
CA PRO A 163 32.81 10.83 -20.47
C PRO A 163 33.67 9.73 -21.17
N THR A 164 33.62 9.76 -22.50
CA THR A 164 34.36 9.08 -23.60
C THR A 164 35.77 8.52 -23.38
N ALA A 165 36.00 7.26 -23.80
CA ALA A 165 37.03 6.86 -24.80
C ALA A 165 37.07 5.33 -25.10
N GLY A 166 36.82 4.98 -26.37
CA GLY A 166 37.61 4.02 -27.16
C GLY A 166 37.35 2.49 -27.06
N PRO A 167 37.54 1.73 -28.15
CA PRO A 167 36.68 0.58 -28.49
C PRO A 167 37.39 -0.79 -28.54
N THR A 168 36.66 -1.89 -28.34
CA THR A 168 36.91 -3.17 -29.06
C THR A 168 35.75 -4.19 -28.92
N THR A 169 35.06 -4.38 -30.05
CA THR A 169 34.50 -5.60 -30.68
C THR A 169 33.93 -6.78 -29.86
N SER A 170 32.60 -6.93 -29.99
CA SER A 170 31.77 -8.15 -30.23
C SER A 170 31.63 -9.28 -29.19
N PRO A 171 30.53 -10.09 -29.21
CA PRO A 171 29.23 -9.93 -29.86
C PRO A 171 28.02 -9.94 -28.89
N THR A 172 26.90 -9.51 -29.46
CA THR A 172 25.53 -9.32 -28.96
C THR A 172 24.96 -10.46 -28.12
N LYS A 173 24.48 -10.13 -26.91
CA LYS A 173 23.36 -10.83 -26.27
C LYS A 173 22.34 -9.80 -25.79
N SER A 174 21.16 -9.85 -26.39
CA SER A 174 20.01 -9.01 -26.05
C SER A 174 19.72 -9.07 -24.54
N PRO A 175 19.59 -7.94 -23.83
CA PRO A 175 19.15 -7.98 -22.44
C PRO A 175 17.63 -8.15 -22.40
N THR A 176 17.19 -9.22 -21.76
CA THR A 176 15.80 -9.41 -21.31
C THR A 176 15.48 -8.32 -20.26
N PRO A 177 14.32 -7.64 -20.32
CA PRO A 177 13.97 -6.60 -19.35
C PRO A 177 13.75 -7.21 -17.95
N GLY A 178 14.48 -6.70 -16.95
CA GLY A 178 14.24 -6.98 -15.53
C GLY A 178 13.00 -6.25 -14.97
N PRO A 179 12.42 -6.70 -13.85
CA PRO A 179 11.10 -6.29 -13.39
C PRO A 179 11.08 -4.83 -12.91
N SER A 180 10.11 -4.07 -13.40
CA SER A 180 9.89 -2.66 -13.07
C SER A 180 9.26 -2.52 -11.68
N ASN A 181 9.78 -1.63 -10.84
CA ASN A 181 9.13 -1.28 -9.58
C ASN A 181 7.91 -0.39 -9.85
N GLY A 182 6.73 -0.96 -9.62
CA GLY A 182 5.40 -0.46 -10.00
C GLY A 182 4.98 0.82 -9.27
N SER A 183 4.79 1.87 -10.06
CA SER A 183 4.06 3.12 -9.81
C SER A 183 3.93 3.90 -11.13
N GLY A 184 4.81 3.62 -12.10
CA GLY A 184 4.63 4.01 -13.49
C GLY A 184 3.31 3.49 -14.06
N THR A 185 2.80 4.17 -15.08
CA THR A 185 1.63 3.74 -15.84
C THR A 185 1.82 2.30 -16.30
N PRO A 186 0.87 1.38 -16.04
CA PRO A 186 1.01 -0.01 -16.45
C PRO A 186 1.16 -0.07 -17.97
N THR A 187 2.17 -0.79 -18.47
CA THR A 187 2.50 -0.82 -19.90
C THR A 187 1.84 -1.98 -20.65
N GLY A 188 1.15 -2.87 -19.93
CA GLY A 188 0.63 -4.12 -20.46
C GLY A 188 1.70 -5.20 -20.69
N GLN A 189 2.96 -4.93 -20.33
CA GLN A 189 4.04 -5.90 -20.46
C GLN A 189 4.02 -6.90 -19.32
N TRP A 190 4.09 -8.18 -19.68
CA TRP A 190 4.16 -9.27 -18.71
C TRP A 190 5.61 -9.52 -18.29
N PRO A 191 5.90 -9.82 -17.01
CA PRO A 191 7.24 -10.13 -16.59
C PRO A 191 7.70 -11.50 -17.10
N THR A 192 9.02 -11.66 -17.18
CA THR A 192 9.64 -12.97 -17.38
C THR A 192 9.80 -13.66 -16.03
N SER A 193 9.46 -14.96 -15.97
CA SER A 193 9.65 -15.77 -14.77
C SER A 193 11.13 -16.03 -14.50
N ALA A 194 11.54 -15.92 -13.23
CA ALA A 194 12.89 -16.23 -12.76
C ALA A 194 13.09 -17.71 -12.37
N GLY A 195 12.12 -18.57 -12.68
CA GLY A 195 12.13 -20.00 -12.35
C GLY A 195 10.77 -20.44 -11.79
N SER A 196 10.57 -21.75 -11.65
CA SER A 196 9.29 -22.31 -11.18
C SER A 196 9.41 -22.96 -9.80
N VAL A 197 8.36 -22.89 -9.01
CA VAL A 197 8.19 -23.52 -7.70
C VAL A 197 6.90 -24.32 -7.71
N SER A 198 7.03 -25.64 -7.51
CA SER A 198 5.86 -26.52 -7.34
C SER A 198 5.33 -26.41 -5.91
N VAL A 199 4.03 -26.25 -5.78
CA VAL A 199 3.30 -26.01 -4.54
C VAL A 199 2.32 -27.17 -4.35
N SER A 200 2.45 -27.89 -3.24
CA SER A 200 1.62 -29.06 -2.91
C SER A 200 0.56 -28.76 -1.83
N GLY A 201 0.36 -27.49 -1.47
CA GLY A 201 -0.57 -27.05 -0.43
C GLY A 201 -0.49 -25.53 -0.23
N VAL A 202 -1.08 -25.01 0.84
CA VAL A 202 -1.13 -23.56 1.08
C VAL A 202 0.20 -23.02 1.61
N ILE A 203 0.75 -21.98 0.98
CA ILE A 203 1.89 -21.23 1.51
C ILE A 203 1.36 -20.15 2.47
N SER A 204 1.62 -20.32 3.76
CA SER A 204 1.23 -19.34 4.77
C SER A 204 2.30 -18.25 4.93
N VAL A 205 1.88 -16.98 4.93
CA VAL A 205 2.77 -15.81 5.00
C VAL A 205 2.32 -14.89 6.15
N SER A 206 3.18 -14.64 7.13
CA SER A 206 2.88 -13.75 8.27
C SER A 206 3.65 -12.42 8.27
N GLY A 207 4.69 -12.31 7.45
CA GLY A 207 5.48 -11.09 7.25
C GLY A 207 5.60 -10.79 5.77
N THR A 208 6.82 -10.51 5.29
CA THR A 208 7.07 -10.30 3.86
C THR A 208 7.58 -11.58 3.21
N PHE A 209 6.91 -12.03 2.15
CA PHE A 209 7.38 -13.05 1.23
C PHE A 209 7.75 -12.43 -0.11
N ASP A 210 9.02 -12.52 -0.48
CA ASP A 210 9.52 -12.15 -1.81
C ASP A 210 9.71 -13.42 -2.65
N GLY A 211 8.91 -13.57 -3.69
CA GLY A 211 8.96 -14.71 -4.60
C GLY A 211 10.09 -14.64 -5.62
N GLY A 212 10.84 -13.53 -5.69
CA GLY A 212 11.95 -13.35 -6.62
C GLY A 212 11.55 -13.41 -8.10
N MET A 213 10.30 -13.05 -8.43
CA MET A 213 9.67 -13.21 -9.74
C MET A 213 9.59 -14.65 -10.24
N LYS A 214 9.58 -15.64 -9.34
CA LYS A 214 9.33 -17.03 -9.70
C LYS A 214 7.85 -17.31 -9.94
N THR A 215 7.59 -18.34 -10.73
CA THR A 215 6.25 -18.89 -10.96
C THR A 215 5.90 -19.94 -9.92
N TYR A 216 4.84 -19.72 -9.17
CA TYR A 216 4.28 -20.62 -8.16
C TYR A 216 3.01 -21.26 -8.73
N CYS A 217 2.98 -22.59 -8.76
CA CYS A 217 1.89 -23.45 -9.25
C CYS A 217 2.09 -24.84 -8.63
N CYS A 218 1.25 -25.87 -8.74
CA CYS A 218 -0.05 -26.04 -9.36
C CYS A 218 -1.00 -26.53 -8.27
N ALA A 219 -1.38 -25.68 -7.32
CA ALA A 219 -2.35 -26.08 -6.31
C ALA A 219 -3.75 -26.14 -6.96
N GLY A 220 -4.52 -27.19 -6.67
CA GLY A 220 -5.85 -27.42 -7.22
C GLY A 220 -5.88 -28.21 -8.54
N ASP A 221 -7.08 -28.49 -9.04
CA ASP A 221 -7.35 -29.29 -10.25
C ASP A 221 -7.68 -28.44 -11.49
N GLY A 222 -7.63 -27.10 -11.36
CA GLY A 222 -7.94 -26.17 -12.46
C GLY A 222 -9.43 -26.06 -12.81
N SER A 223 -10.34 -26.61 -11.97
CA SER A 223 -11.78 -26.61 -12.24
C SER A 223 -12.50 -25.27 -11.97
N GLY A 224 -11.86 -24.31 -11.26
CA GLY A 224 -12.50 -23.05 -10.86
C GLY A 224 -13.62 -23.21 -9.82
N SER A 225 -13.62 -24.32 -9.07
CA SER A 225 -14.60 -24.61 -8.01
C SER A 225 -14.42 -23.71 -6.78
N GLU A 226 -15.53 -23.25 -6.18
CA GLU A 226 -15.58 -22.39 -4.96
C GLU A 226 -14.98 -23.02 -3.68
N SER A 227 -14.42 -24.23 -3.77
CA SER A 227 -13.85 -24.97 -2.64
C SER A 227 -12.34 -25.21 -2.77
N GLN A 228 -11.67 -24.59 -3.74
CA GLN A 228 -10.23 -24.74 -3.92
C GLN A 228 -9.46 -23.96 -2.84
N ASP A 229 -8.40 -24.58 -2.32
CA ASP A 229 -7.47 -23.88 -1.44
C ASP A 229 -6.68 -22.80 -2.22
N PRO A 230 -6.36 -21.65 -1.59
CA PRO A 230 -5.49 -20.66 -2.20
C PRO A 230 -4.04 -21.16 -2.26
N ILE A 231 -3.26 -20.66 -3.23
CA ILE A 231 -1.80 -20.92 -3.27
C ILE A 231 -1.12 -20.22 -2.08
N PHE A 232 -1.50 -18.98 -1.80
CA PHE A 232 -0.95 -18.18 -0.69
C PHE A 232 -2.04 -17.75 0.28
N LYS A 233 -1.78 -17.89 1.57
CA LYS A 233 -2.61 -17.39 2.66
C LYS A 233 -1.82 -16.39 3.50
N LEU A 234 -2.19 -15.13 3.43
CA LEU A 234 -1.52 -14.01 4.07
C LEU A 234 -2.23 -13.69 5.39
N ALA A 235 -1.48 -13.68 6.49
CA ALA A 235 -1.95 -13.16 7.76
C ALA A 235 -2.12 -11.63 7.69
N ASN A 236 -2.81 -11.08 8.68
CA ASN A 236 -2.95 -9.63 8.82
C ASN A 236 -1.59 -8.92 8.88
N GLY A 237 -1.38 -7.91 8.03
CA GLY A 237 -0.14 -7.15 7.89
C GLY A 237 0.89 -7.77 6.92
N ALA A 238 0.63 -8.95 6.35
CA ALA A 238 1.60 -9.63 5.51
C ALA A 238 1.73 -9.00 4.11
N THR A 239 2.92 -9.14 3.51
CA THR A 239 3.23 -8.68 2.16
C THR A 239 3.65 -9.86 1.28
N LEU A 240 3.00 -10.02 0.13
CA LEU A 240 3.42 -10.90 -0.95
C LEU A 240 3.98 -10.04 -2.08
N LYS A 241 5.25 -10.26 -2.47
CA LYS A 241 5.86 -9.48 -3.55
C LYS A 241 6.64 -10.30 -4.55
N ASN A 242 6.69 -9.81 -5.78
CA ASN A 242 7.45 -10.40 -6.88
C ASN A 242 7.11 -11.87 -7.09
N VAL A 243 5.83 -12.17 -7.30
CA VAL A 243 5.33 -13.54 -7.48
C VAL A 243 4.58 -13.61 -8.78
N ILE A 244 4.79 -14.68 -9.54
CA ILE A 244 3.92 -15.07 -10.66
C ILE A 244 3.13 -16.29 -10.21
N LEU A 245 1.80 -16.23 -10.22
CA LEU A 245 0.94 -17.40 -10.08
C LEU A 245 0.72 -18.02 -11.46
N GLY A 246 1.13 -19.29 -11.59
CA GLY A 246 0.89 -20.12 -12.77
C GLY A 246 -0.51 -20.74 -12.76
N SER A 247 -0.76 -21.66 -13.68
CA SER A 247 -2.01 -22.44 -13.73
C SER A 247 -1.72 -23.91 -13.43
N PRO A 248 -2.58 -24.61 -12.67
CA PRO A 248 -3.69 -24.09 -11.88
C PRO A 248 -3.25 -23.23 -10.69
N ALA A 249 -4.04 -22.20 -10.39
CA ALA A 249 -3.78 -21.21 -9.34
C ALA A 249 -4.65 -21.38 -8.08
N GLY A 250 -5.46 -22.44 -8.00
CA GLY A 250 -6.48 -22.60 -6.95
C GLY A 250 -7.42 -21.38 -6.86
N ASP A 251 -7.80 -21.01 -5.63
CA ASP A 251 -8.47 -19.74 -5.31
C ASP A 251 -7.46 -18.60 -5.04
N GLY A 252 -6.40 -18.57 -5.84
CA GLY A 252 -5.42 -17.48 -5.90
C GLY A 252 -4.72 -17.19 -4.57
N VAL A 253 -4.90 -15.96 -4.07
CA VAL A 253 -4.29 -15.45 -2.84
C VAL A 253 -5.38 -15.02 -1.85
N HIS A 254 -5.32 -15.52 -0.61
CA HIS A 254 -6.21 -15.08 0.46
C HIS A 254 -5.50 -14.12 1.41
N CYS A 255 -6.12 -12.97 1.66
CA CYS A 255 -5.71 -12.05 2.72
C CYS A 255 -6.67 -12.17 3.90
N GLU A 256 -6.19 -12.75 5.01
CA GLU A 256 -6.96 -12.99 6.24
C GLU A 256 -7.14 -11.72 7.09
N GLY A 257 -6.51 -10.61 6.69
CA GLY A 257 -6.66 -9.28 7.26
C GLY A 257 -6.18 -8.23 6.26
N THR A 258 -5.65 -7.10 6.75
CA THR A 258 -4.90 -6.19 5.88
C THR A 258 -3.72 -6.93 5.25
N CYS A 259 -3.42 -6.68 3.98
CA CYS A 259 -2.28 -7.29 3.30
C CYS A 259 -1.77 -6.38 2.18
N THR A 260 -0.56 -6.64 1.71
CA THR A 260 0.01 -5.98 0.54
C THR A 260 0.37 -7.01 -0.53
N LEU A 261 -0.20 -6.88 -1.71
CA LEU A 261 0.17 -7.61 -2.92
C LEU A 261 0.97 -6.65 -3.82
N GLN A 262 2.28 -6.86 -3.91
CA GLN A 262 3.17 -5.95 -4.64
C GLN A 262 3.84 -6.65 -5.82
N ASN A 263 3.62 -6.20 -7.04
CA ASN A 263 4.19 -6.80 -8.25
C ASN A 263 3.88 -8.31 -8.32
N VAL A 264 2.61 -8.66 -8.08
CA VAL A 264 2.10 -10.03 -8.17
C VAL A 264 1.35 -10.20 -9.49
N TRP A 265 1.60 -11.33 -10.17
CA TRP A 265 1.12 -11.57 -11.53
C TRP A 265 0.37 -12.89 -11.64
N TRP A 266 -0.82 -12.92 -12.21
CA TRP A 266 -1.62 -14.13 -12.41
C TRP A 266 -1.71 -14.47 -13.90
N ASN A 267 -1.00 -15.52 -14.31
CA ASN A 267 -0.98 -15.97 -15.70
C ASN A 267 -2.33 -16.52 -16.17
N ASP A 268 -3.12 -17.03 -15.23
CA ASP A 268 -4.44 -17.60 -15.42
C ASP A 268 -5.15 -17.51 -14.07
N VAL A 269 -6.21 -16.70 -14.01
CA VAL A 269 -6.99 -16.59 -12.79
C VAL A 269 -7.91 -17.80 -12.70
N GLY A 270 -7.83 -18.53 -11.59
CA GLY A 270 -8.70 -19.67 -11.30
C GLY A 270 -10.13 -19.21 -10.99
N GLU A 271 -10.54 -19.31 -9.73
CA GLU A 271 -11.78 -18.67 -9.28
C GLU A 271 -11.59 -17.15 -9.22
N ASP A 272 -10.75 -16.70 -8.28
CA ASP A 272 -10.37 -15.30 -8.08
C ASP A 272 -8.84 -15.14 -8.08
N ALA A 273 -8.34 -13.96 -8.42
CA ALA A 273 -6.90 -13.69 -8.31
C ALA A 273 -6.51 -13.49 -6.84
N ALA A 274 -7.29 -12.67 -6.13
CA ALA A 274 -7.17 -12.55 -4.69
C ALA A 274 -8.51 -12.25 -4.00
N THR A 275 -8.64 -12.83 -2.80
CA THR A 275 -9.80 -12.66 -1.93
C THR A 275 -9.40 -11.94 -0.64
N PHE A 276 -10.01 -10.78 -0.41
CA PHE A 276 -9.81 -9.94 0.77
C PHE A 276 -10.87 -10.25 1.83
N LYS A 277 -10.44 -10.79 2.98
CA LYS A 277 -11.29 -11.06 4.15
C LYS A 277 -11.34 -9.83 5.06
N ASP A 278 -11.82 -10.00 6.30
CA ASP A 278 -12.10 -8.91 7.23
C ASP A 278 -10.81 -8.20 7.71
N THR A 279 -10.68 -6.90 7.41
CA THR A 279 -9.52 -6.09 7.80
C THR A 279 -9.73 -5.26 9.07
N SER A 280 -10.83 -5.47 9.80
CA SER A 280 -11.24 -4.61 10.91
C SER A 280 -11.41 -3.13 10.53
N GLY A 281 -11.71 -2.84 9.26
CA GLY A 281 -11.82 -1.49 8.73
C GLY A 281 -10.52 -0.93 8.15
N GLY A 282 -9.42 -1.67 8.23
CA GLY A 282 -8.14 -1.33 7.62
C GLY A 282 -8.15 -1.41 6.09
N THR A 283 -6.99 -1.11 5.48
CA THR A 283 -6.82 -1.12 4.03
C THR A 283 -5.86 -2.21 3.59
N SER A 284 -6.26 -3.00 2.57
CA SER A 284 -5.37 -3.90 1.83
C SER A 284 -4.92 -3.24 0.53
N TYR A 285 -3.72 -3.57 0.07
CA TYR A 285 -3.04 -2.89 -1.01
C TYR A 285 -2.71 -3.86 -2.15
N VAL A 286 -3.00 -3.44 -3.38
CA VAL A 286 -2.51 -4.06 -4.61
C VAL A 286 -1.69 -3.01 -5.35
N ILE A 287 -0.39 -3.25 -5.49
CA ILE A 287 0.58 -2.27 -6.00
C ILE A 287 1.36 -2.88 -7.16
N GLY A 288 1.12 -2.37 -8.38
CA GLY A 288 1.70 -2.96 -9.58
C GLY A 288 1.09 -4.34 -9.88
N GLY A 289 1.78 -5.10 -10.74
CA GLY A 289 1.35 -6.46 -11.07
C GLY A 289 0.31 -6.53 -12.18
N GLY A 290 -0.22 -7.74 -12.40
CA GLY A 290 -1.28 -7.92 -13.38
C GLY A 290 -1.96 -9.28 -13.37
N ALA A 291 -3.16 -9.37 -13.93
CA ALA A 291 -3.91 -10.62 -14.03
C ALA A 291 -4.51 -10.79 -15.43
N ARG A 292 -4.67 -12.04 -15.84
CA ARG A 292 -5.34 -12.35 -17.10
C ARG A 292 -6.19 -13.60 -17.00
N SER A 293 -7.11 -13.74 -17.95
CA SER A 293 -8.00 -14.90 -18.07
C SER A 293 -8.94 -15.11 -16.89
N ALA A 294 -9.45 -14.03 -16.27
CA ALA A 294 -10.42 -14.16 -15.19
C ALA A 294 -11.83 -14.42 -15.73
N GLY A 295 -12.43 -15.55 -15.36
CA GLY A 295 -13.79 -15.91 -15.78
C GLY A 295 -14.86 -14.95 -15.25
N ASP A 296 -14.77 -14.58 -13.97
CA ASP A 296 -15.67 -13.59 -13.34
C ASP A 296 -14.91 -12.43 -12.70
N LYS A 297 -14.27 -12.61 -11.55
CA LYS A 297 -13.75 -11.51 -10.74
C LYS A 297 -12.26 -11.68 -10.47
N ILE A 298 -11.49 -10.60 -10.64
CA ILE A 298 -10.06 -10.59 -10.32
C ILE A 298 -9.88 -10.44 -8.81
N PHE A 299 -10.49 -9.40 -8.24
CA PHE A 299 -10.42 -9.12 -6.81
C PHE A 299 -11.79 -9.23 -6.14
N GLN A 300 -11.90 -10.19 -5.23
CA GLN A 300 -13.07 -10.42 -4.42
C GLN A 300 -12.90 -9.81 -3.03
N HIS A 301 -13.87 -9.03 -2.56
CA HIS A 301 -13.82 -8.40 -1.24
C HIS A 301 -14.99 -8.87 -0.36
N ASN A 302 -14.69 -9.77 0.56
CA ASN A 302 -15.66 -10.40 1.45
C ASN A 302 -15.76 -9.70 2.82
N GLY A 303 -14.65 -9.16 3.33
CA GLY A 303 -14.59 -8.50 4.64
C GLY A 303 -15.06 -7.05 4.66
N LYS A 304 -15.07 -6.42 5.84
CA LYS A 304 -15.13 -4.95 5.98
C LYS A 304 -13.76 -4.34 5.68
N GLY A 305 -13.75 -3.10 5.22
CA GLY A 305 -12.53 -2.31 5.02
C GLY A 305 -12.40 -1.71 3.63
N THR A 306 -11.16 -1.42 3.25
CA THR A 306 -10.82 -0.81 1.96
C THR A 306 -9.83 -1.69 1.19
N VAL A 307 -10.00 -1.80 -0.12
CA VAL A 307 -8.97 -2.33 -1.03
C VAL A 307 -8.49 -1.19 -1.91
N LYS A 308 -7.18 -0.91 -1.92
CA LYS A 308 -6.59 0.09 -2.81
C LYS A 308 -5.73 -0.58 -3.87
N ILE A 309 -6.10 -0.38 -5.13
CA ILE A 309 -5.48 -0.98 -6.32
C ILE A 309 -4.79 0.13 -7.10
N THR A 310 -3.48 0.02 -7.29
CA THR A 310 -2.69 1.04 -7.97
C THR A 310 -1.68 0.43 -8.93
N GLY A 311 -1.60 0.94 -10.16
CA GLY A 311 -0.58 0.48 -11.11
C GLY A 311 -0.81 -0.93 -11.67
N PHE A 312 -2.06 -1.42 -11.64
CA PHE A 312 -2.38 -2.80 -12.03
C PHE A 312 -2.72 -2.93 -13.52
N TYR A 313 -2.28 -4.01 -14.15
CA TYR A 313 -2.69 -4.38 -15.51
C TYR A 313 -3.62 -5.60 -15.50
N ALA A 314 -4.78 -5.51 -16.13
CA ALA A 314 -5.66 -6.66 -16.33
C ALA A 314 -5.93 -6.91 -17.81
N LYS A 315 -5.87 -8.19 -18.23
CA LYS A 315 -6.21 -8.63 -19.58
C LYS A 315 -7.25 -9.74 -19.58
N THR A 316 -8.46 -9.43 -20.02
CA THR A 316 -9.65 -10.29 -20.01
C THR A 316 -10.09 -10.61 -18.58
N GLY A 317 -11.29 -10.15 -18.23
CA GLY A 317 -11.89 -10.36 -16.93
C GLY A 317 -13.36 -9.95 -16.90
N GLY A 318 -14.20 -10.60 -16.10
CA GLY A 318 -15.56 -10.09 -15.88
C GLY A 318 -15.54 -8.75 -15.12
N LYS A 319 -14.86 -8.71 -13.96
CA LYS A 319 -14.78 -7.56 -13.06
C LYS A 319 -13.37 -7.45 -12.47
N LEU A 320 -12.79 -6.25 -12.44
CA LEU A 320 -11.54 -6.03 -11.71
C LEU A 320 -11.77 -6.18 -10.20
N TYR A 321 -12.79 -5.52 -9.66
CA TYR A 321 -13.12 -5.58 -8.23
C TYR A 321 -14.62 -5.84 -8.03
N ARG A 322 -14.94 -6.73 -7.08
CA ARG A 322 -16.32 -6.97 -6.61
C ARG A 322 -16.39 -7.00 -5.09
N ALA A 323 -17.22 -6.12 -4.52
CA ALA A 323 -17.67 -6.24 -3.13
C ALA A 323 -18.66 -7.40 -3.03
N CYS A 324 -18.50 -8.34 -2.11
CA CYS A 324 -19.40 -9.48 -2.01
C CYS A 324 -20.85 -9.02 -1.77
N GLY A 325 -21.79 -9.45 -2.63
CA GLY A 325 -23.17 -8.98 -2.61
C GLY A 325 -24.16 -9.87 -1.85
N ASN A 326 -23.80 -11.14 -1.59
CA ASN A 326 -24.65 -12.15 -0.95
C ASN A 326 -23.86 -13.03 0.04
N CYS A 327 -22.79 -12.48 0.63
CA CYS A 327 -22.03 -13.15 1.67
C CYS A 327 -22.90 -13.39 2.92
N SER A 328 -22.47 -14.36 3.75
CA SER A 328 -23.12 -14.65 5.04
C SER A 328 -23.20 -13.44 5.97
N SER A 329 -22.26 -12.50 5.83
CA SER A 329 -22.27 -11.23 6.53
C SER A 329 -22.22 -10.07 5.52
N SER A 330 -23.05 -9.06 5.79
CA SER A 330 -23.10 -7.82 5.04
C SER A 330 -22.19 -6.79 5.70
N TYR A 331 -21.33 -6.15 4.91
CA TYR A 331 -20.41 -5.12 5.37
C TYR A 331 -20.48 -3.92 4.44
N GLN A 332 -20.18 -2.75 5.00
CA GLN A 332 -19.78 -1.60 4.22
C GLN A 332 -18.32 -1.78 3.76
N ARG A 333 -18.07 -1.62 2.46
CA ARG A 333 -16.78 -1.86 1.82
C ARG A 333 -16.39 -0.71 0.91
N HIS A 334 -15.08 -0.47 0.81
CA HIS A 334 -14.57 0.59 -0.03
C HIS A 334 -13.51 0.07 -1.00
N VAL A 335 -13.45 0.66 -2.19
CA VAL A 335 -12.38 0.43 -3.14
C VAL A 335 -11.84 1.76 -3.64
N ILE A 336 -10.51 1.83 -3.75
CA ILE A 336 -9.81 2.94 -4.38
C ILE A 336 -9.01 2.34 -5.54
N VAL A 337 -9.32 2.73 -6.77
CA VAL A 337 -8.63 2.24 -7.97
C VAL A 337 -7.98 3.43 -8.65
N ASP A 338 -6.68 3.32 -8.90
CA ASP A 338 -5.90 4.42 -9.41
C ASP A 338 -4.82 3.94 -10.38
N ASN A 339 -4.66 4.60 -11.53
CA ASN A 339 -3.61 4.28 -12.51
C ASN A 339 -3.64 2.80 -12.92
N VAL A 340 -4.77 2.34 -13.47
CA VAL A 340 -4.92 0.96 -13.95
C VAL A 340 -5.07 0.91 -15.45
N LEU A 341 -4.61 -0.20 -16.03
CA LEU A 341 -4.75 -0.51 -17.44
C LEU A 341 -5.57 -1.78 -17.60
N LEU A 342 -6.76 -1.68 -18.15
CA LEU A 342 -7.71 -2.76 -18.27
C LEU A 342 -7.96 -3.03 -19.75
N ASP A 343 -7.70 -4.25 -20.19
CA ASP A 343 -7.89 -4.72 -21.56
C ASP A 343 -8.97 -5.80 -21.53
N GLY A 344 -10.14 -5.56 -22.11
CA GLY A 344 -11.19 -6.59 -22.13
C GLY A 344 -11.77 -6.95 -20.75
N VAL A 345 -11.68 -6.05 -19.76
CA VAL A 345 -12.36 -6.22 -18.46
C VAL A 345 -13.78 -5.66 -18.55
N GLY A 346 -14.79 -6.45 -18.17
CA GLY A 346 -16.21 -6.10 -18.26
C GLY A 346 -16.63 -4.93 -17.35
N MET A 347 -16.09 -4.91 -16.13
CA MET A 347 -16.40 -3.90 -15.11
C MET A 347 -15.18 -3.54 -14.26
N VAL A 348 -14.97 -2.26 -13.94
CA VAL A 348 -13.87 -1.84 -13.06
C VAL A 348 -14.20 -2.11 -11.58
N ALA A 349 -15.33 -1.61 -11.09
CA ALA A 349 -15.77 -1.87 -9.72
C ALA A 349 -17.26 -2.17 -9.65
N GLY A 350 -17.62 -3.26 -8.96
CA GLY A 350 -19.00 -3.58 -8.57
C GLY A 350 -19.21 -3.45 -7.06
N ILE A 351 -20.00 -2.46 -6.64
CA ILE A 351 -20.23 -2.10 -5.23
C ILE A 351 -21.71 -2.26 -4.83
N ASN A 352 -21.99 -2.52 -3.54
CA ASN A 352 -23.36 -2.61 -3.03
C ASN A 352 -23.78 -1.27 -2.41
N SER A 353 -24.47 -0.42 -3.18
CA SER A 353 -24.73 0.97 -2.78
C SER A 353 -25.65 1.08 -1.56
N ASN A 354 -26.57 0.12 -1.39
CA ASN A 354 -27.49 0.05 -0.25
C ASN A 354 -26.80 -0.26 1.10
N TRP A 355 -25.56 -0.76 1.08
CA TRP A 355 -24.75 -0.96 2.28
C TRP A 355 -23.74 0.17 2.52
N GLY A 356 -23.81 1.23 1.71
CA GLY A 356 -22.92 2.38 1.82
C GLY A 356 -21.54 2.15 1.22
N ASP A 357 -21.37 1.14 0.36
CA ASP A 357 -20.09 0.88 -0.30
C ASP A 357 -19.66 2.09 -1.13
N THR A 358 -18.35 2.32 -1.27
CA THR A 358 -17.85 3.38 -2.14
C THR A 358 -16.73 2.88 -3.05
N ALA A 359 -16.69 3.43 -4.26
CA ALA A 359 -15.63 3.24 -5.24
C ALA A 359 -15.08 4.61 -5.63
N THR A 360 -13.80 4.84 -5.34
CA THR A 360 -13.07 6.03 -5.80
C THR A 360 -12.16 5.62 -6.94
N LEU A 361 -12.40 6.13 -8.15
CA LEU A 361 -11.73 5.64 -9.35
C LEU A 361 -11.07 6.81 -10.08
N THR A 362 -9.75 6.76 -10.26
CA THR A 362 -8.95 7.80 -10.94
C THR A 362 -7.99 7.17 -11.94
N ARG A 363 -7.68 7.87 -13.04
CA ARG A 363 -6.68 7.42 -14.03
C ARG A 363 -6.91 5.98 -14.51
N ILE A 364 -8.14 5.70 -14.91
CA ILE A 364 -8.58 4.39 -15.38
C ILE A 364 -8.42 4.35 -16.89
N THR A 365 -7.59 3.44 -17.41
CA THR A 365 -7.55 3.15 -18.85
C THR A 365 -8.29 1.85 -19.12
N THR A 366 -9.36 1.85 -19.90
CA THR A 366 -10.21 0.66 -20.14
C THR A 366 -10.72 0.59 -21.58
N SER A 367 -11.26 -0.56 -22.00
CA SER A 367 -11.89 -0.70 -23.31
C SER A 367 -13.21 0.08 -23.39
N THR A 368 -13.61 0.49 -24.59
CA THR A 368 -14.92 1.13 -24.81
C THR A 368 -16.08 0.20 -24.45
N GLY A 369 -17.18 0.76 -23.93
CA GLY A 369 -18.42 0.02 -23.63
C GLY A 369 -18.37 -0.84 -22.36
N LYS A 370 -17.38 -0.61 -21.49
CA LYS A 370 -17.24 -1.31 -20.20
C LYS A 370 -17.82 -0.47 -19.06
N THR A 371 -18.33 -1.13 -18.03
CA THR A 371 -18.86 -0.45 -16.85
C THR A 371 -17.71 -0.02 -15.94
N VAL A 372 -17.64 1.25 -15.58
CA VAL A 372 -16.61 1.77 -14.68
C VAL A 372 -17.03 1.54 -13.24
N CYS A 373 -18.16 2.09 -12.80
CA CYS A 373 -18.66 1.87 -11.43
C CYS A 373 -20.08 1.30 -11.46
N GLY A 374 -20.21 -0.01 -11.30
CA GLY A 374 -21.48 -0.70 -11.22
C GLY A 374 -22.04 -0.71 -9.80
N LYS A 375 -23.30 -0.31 -9.64
CA LYS A 375 -24.03 -0.35 -8.37
C LYS A 375 -24.93 -1.57 -8.32
N TYR A 376 -24.95 -2.21 -7.17
CA TYR A 376 -25.80 -3.37 -6.89
C TYR A 376 -26.61 -3.15 -5.61
N GLN A 377 -27.76 -3.81 -5.55
CA GLN A 377 -28.48 -4.07 -4.31
C GLN A 377 -27.89 -5.34 -3.70
N GLY A 378 -27.05 -5.18 -2.67
CA GLY A 378 -26.59 -6.28 -1.83
C GLY A 378 -27.74 -6.88 -1.03
N VAL A 379 -27.69 -8.20 -0.83
CA VAL A 379 -28.73 -9.02 -0.21
C VAL A 379 -28.13 -9.99 0.81
N PRO A 380 -28.91 -10.54 1.75
CA PRO A 380 -28.46 -11.65 2.58
C PRO A 380 -28.08 -12.89 1.75
N LYS A 381 -27.29 -13.80 2.34
CA LYS A 381 -26.95 -15.08 1.72
C LYS A 381 -28.21 -15.86 1.33
N GLY A 382 -28.17 -16.46 0.13
CA GLY A 382 -29.28 -17.24 -0.44
C GLY A 382 -30.16 -16.44 -1.41
N SER A 383 -29.79 -15.20 -1.74
CA SER A 383 -30.41 -14.40 -2.78
C SER A 383 -29.35 -13.81 -3.71
N GLU A 384 -29.74 -13.48 -4.94
CA GLU A 384 -28.84 -12.89 -5.92
C GLU A 384 -28.88 -11.35 -5.86
N PRO A 385 -27.71 -10.67 -5.80
CA PRO A 385 -27.65 -9.22 -5.84
C PRO A 385 -28.19 -8.67 -7.16
N THR A 386 -29.04 -7.66 -7.10
CA THR A 386 -29.62 -7.03 -8.31
C THR A 386 -28.73 -5.89 -8.79
N TYR A 387 -28.44 -5.84 -10.09
CA TYR A 387 -27.72 -4.71 -10.69
C TYR A 387 -28.65 -3.48 -10.80
N LEU A 388 -28.17 -2.33 -10.31
CA LEU A 388 -28.92 -1.07 -10.27
C LEU A 388 -28.48 -0.07 -11.33
N GLY A 389 -27.51 -0.43 -12.16
CA GLY A 389 -26.94 0.44 -13.18
C GLY A 389 -25.57 1.00 -12.81
N GLU A 390 -25.02 1.80 -13.72
CA GLU A 390 -23.73 2.46 -13.55
C GLU A 390 -23.88 3.80 -12.80
N GLY A 391 -22.94 4.12 -11.92
CA GLY A 391 -22.86 5.39 -11.20
C GLY A 391 -21.71 6.27 -11.69
N TRP A 392 -21.93 7.59 -11.65
CA TRP A 392 -20.96 8.62 -12.01
C TRP A 392 -21.13 9.82 -11.10
N ASN A 393 -20.03 10.29 -10.50
CA ASN A 393 -19.98 11.45 -9.62
C ASN A 393 -21.13 11.49 -8.58
N ASP A 394 -21.34 10.35 -7.91
CA ASP A 394 -22.35 10.21 -6.85
C ASP A 394 -21.70 9.80 -5.51
N ALA A 395 -22.52 9.63 -4.47
CA ALA A 395 -22.03 9.33 -3.13
C ALA A 395 -21.27 8.00 -3.03
N ASN A 396 -21.63 7.01 -3.85
CA ASN A 396 -21.03 5.69 -3.87
C ASN A 396 -19.95 5.59 -4.95
N CYS A 397 -20.22 6.10 -6.15
CA CYS A 397 -19.34 6.08 -7.31
C CYS A 397 -18.65 7.44 -7.50
N LYS A 398 -17.50 7.58 -6.85
CA LYS A 398 -16.64 8.77 -6.89
C LYS A 398 -15.69 8.69 -8.09
N VAL A 399 -16.26 8.92 -9.26
CA VAL A 399 -15.57 8.88 -10.56
C VAL A 399 -16.21 9.86 -11.54
N THR A 400 -15.38 10.60 -12.27
CA THR A 400 -15.81 11.49 -13.35
C THR A 400 -15.39 10.95 -14.71
N ARG A 401 -15.95 11.49 -15.80
CA ARG A 401 -15.55 11.07 -17.15
C ARG A 401 -14.09 11.39 -17.47
N SER A 402 -13.52 12.44 -16.89
CA SER A 402 -12.10 12.79 -17.03
C SER A 402 -11.15 11.82 -16.32
N ASP A 403 -11.66 11.02 -15.38
CA ASP A 403 -10.87 9.97 -14.72
C ASP A 403 -10.67 8.74 -15.61
N VAL A 404 -11.34 8.67 -16.77
CA VAL A 404 -11.38 7.47 -17.62
C VAL A 404 -10.88 7.78 -19.02
N THR A 405 -9.90 7.00 -19.47
CA THR A 405 -9.40 6.98 -20.84
C THR A 405 -9.83 5.67 -21.50
N TYR A 406 -10.48 5.78 -22.66
CA TYR A 406 -10.87 4.61 -23.45
C TYR A 406 -9.80 4.28 -24.49
N ARG A 407 -9.58 2.99 -24.74
CA ARG A 407 -8.69 2.48 -25.80
C ARG A 407 -9.31 1.33 -26.58
#